data_AF-A0A437AH43-F1
#
_entry.id   AF-A0A437AH43-F1
#
_cell.length_a   1.000
_cell.length_b   1.000
_cell.length_c   1.000
_cell.angle_alpha   90.00
_cell.angle_beta   90.00
_cell.angle_gamma   90.00
#
_symmetry.space_group_name_H-M   'P 1'
#
loop_
_entity.id
_entity.type
_entity.pdbx_description
1 polymer ?
#
loop_
_entity_poly.entity_id
_entity_poly.type
_entity_poly.pdbx_seq_one_letter_code
_entity_poly.pdbx_strand_id
1 'polypeptide(L)'
;MVTKVLLGLALAAAVNAQAQPYAQCGGTGFTGSTTCVSGWTCVYSNEWYSQCLQSTGTTAATTTSTKTTTKSTTTSTKTTATTTKASTTLATSTTKTSLQPAASGSCIAQCTVGYCTLNGGTTGGVGGTVTTVSTLEALVSALNNDNPKIVYISGTISGNQQVDVGSNTHVIGKSGSQLIGVGFRAWRRKNIIFSNLKISKCLAPIDNILIQETTNVLVDHCDLSSDQDHDKDYYDGALDMSHATDFVTVSNTFIHDHYKCSLIGHSDNNAAEDTGHLRVTYLRNRWSGCNSRQPSVRFGTVHVVNNYFENSSLGYTSRMGAQMLVEYSKWVNVASIDYEESKATGYVVTRGNDYGTGKTPILPVGTLSSVPYSYSTLAVGDVDSYTSANAGQRLSC
;
A
#
# COMPACT_ATOMS: atom_id res chain seq x y z
N MET A 1 1.75 48.50 63.30
CA MET A 1 0.70 47.51 63.02
C MET A 1 0.99 46.89 61.67
N VAL A 2 1.54 45.69 61.64
CA VAL A 2 1.83 44.95 60.39
C VAL A 2 0.91 43.74 60.37
N THR A 3 -0.11 43.78 59.52
CA THR A 3 -1.13 42.74 59.43
C THR A 3 -0.59 41.61 58.56
N LYS A 4 -0.27 40.46 59.18
CA LYS A 4 0.10 39.21 58.51
C LYS A 4 -1.17 38.56 57.96
N VAL A 5 -1.23 38.38 56.64
CA VAL A 5 -2.26 37.56 55.97
C VAL A 5 -1.80 36.11 55.99
N LEU A 6 -2.48 35.26 56.77
CA LEU A 6 -2.35 33.81 56.69
C LEU A 6 -3.11 33.30 55.47
N LEU A 7 -2.40 32.66 54.53
CA LEU A 7 -3.00 31.93 53.43
C LEU A 7 -3.25 30.48 53.87
N GLY A 8 -4.52 30.12 54.07
CA GLY A 8 -4.93 28.75 54.38
C GLY A 8 -4.79 27.86 53.16
N LEU A 9 -3.99 26.79 53.27
CA LEU A 9 -3.91 25.73 52.27
C LEU A 9 -5.10 24.78 52.48
N ALA A 10 -6.13 24.89 51.65
CA ALA A 10 -7.21 23.90 51.59
C ALA A 10 -6.68 22.64 50.88
N LEU A 11 -6.50 21.56 51.62
CA LEU A 11 -6.21 20.24 51.06
C LEU A 11 -7.49 19.72 50.42
N ALA A 12 -7.64 19.90 49.10
CA ALA A 12 -8.71 19.26 48.35
C ALA A 12 -8.42 17.75 48.30
N ALA A 13 -9.23 16.96 48.99
CA ALA A 13 -9.26 15.52 48.76
C ALA A 13 -9.67 15.30 47.30
N ALA A 14 -8.75 14.79 46.48
CA ALA A 14 -9.05 14.37 45.11
C ALA A 14 -10.02 13.20 45.18
N VAL A 15 -11.31 13.49 45.02
CA VAL A 15 -12.30 12.47 44.70
C VAL A 15 -11.93 12.00 43.30
N ASN A 16 -11.32 10.82 43.17
CA ASN A 16 -11.08 10.22 41.85
C ASN A 16 -12.44 9.89 41.23
N ALA A 17 -12.99 10.85 40.49
CA ALA A 17 -14.22 10.69 39.74
C ALA A 17 -14.07 9.49 38.79
N GLN A 18 -15.14 8.71 38.63
CA GLN A 18 -15.13 7.54 37.76
C GLN A 18 -14.61 7.89 36.35
N ALA A 19 -13.81 7.00 35.77
CA ALA A 19 -13.27 7.16 34.43
C ALA A 19 -14.42 7.22 33.41
N GLN A 20 -14.40 8.28 32.60
CA GLN A 20 -15.41 8.53 31.57
C GLN A 20 -15.35 7.46 30.46
N PRO A 21 -16.39 7.34 29.62
CA PRO A 21 -16.35 6.46 28.45
C PRO A 21 -15.05 6.60 27.66
N TYR A 22 -14.40 5.48 27.36
CA TYR A 22 -13.11 5.41 26.65
C TYR A 22 -11.90 6.05 27.35
N ALA A 23 -12.03 6.53 28.59
CA ALA A 23 -10.89 6.99 29.35
C ALA A 23 -10.01 5.81 29.82
N GLN A 24 -8.72 6.09 30.03
CA GLN A 24 -7.83 5.13 30.67
C GLN A 24 -8.31 4.87 32.11
N CYS A 25 -8.34 3.60 32.49
CA CYS A 25 -8.78 3.13 33.80
C CYS A 25 -7.79 2.14 34.44
N GLY A 26 -6.59 2.01 33.89
CA GLY A 26 -5.56 1.13 34.42
C GLY A 26 -4.29 1.15 33.58
N GLY A 27 -3.26 0.47 34.08
CA GLY A 27 -1.93 0.41 33.48
C GLY A 27 -0.83 0.74 34.48
N THR A 28 0.36 0.15 34.31
CA THR A 28 1.52 0.40 35.15
C THR A 28 1.86 1.90 35.15
N GLY A 29 1.94 2.49 36.34
CA GLY A 29 2.20 3.93 36.53
C GLY A 29 0.96 4.84 36.43
N PHE A 30 -0.22 4.31 36.11
CA PHE A 30 -1.45 5.11 36.05
C PHE A 30 -1.97 5.46 37.45
N THR A 31 -2.16 6.75 37.74
CA THR A 31 -2.64 7.27 39.03
C THR A 31 -4.07 7.80 38.99
N GLY A 32 -4.73 7.70 37.83
CA GLY A 32 -6.10 8.15 37.64
C GLY A 32 -7.15 7.16 38.16
N SER A 33 -8.40 7.37 37.77
CA SER A 33 -9.52 6.56 38.25
C SER A 33 -9.52 5.17 37.64
N THR A 34 -9.55 4.12 38.48
CA THR A 34 -9.54 2.72 38.03
C THR A 34 -10.93 2.12 37.83
N THR A 35 -11.97 2.89 38.11
CA THR A 35 -13.37 2.45 38.02
C THR A 35 -14.11 3.30 36.98
N CYS A 36 -14.72 2.65 36.00
CA CYS A 36 -15.49 3.33 34.96
C CYS A 36 -16.85 3.81 35.45
N VAL A 37 -17.44 4.78 34.75
CA VAL A 37 -18.83 5.19 34.97
C VAL A 37 -19.81 4.04 34.72
N SER A 38 -21.02 4.12 35.30
CA SER A 38 -22.04 3.08 35.18
C SER A 38 -22.33 2.72 33.72
N GLY A 39 -22.43 1.42 33.42
CA GLY A 39 -22.59 0.88 32.05
C GLY A 39 -21.28 0.64 31.29
N TRP A 40 -20.15 0.99 31.89
CA TRP A 40 -18.81 0.83 31.31
C TRP A 40 -17.94 -0.05 32.20
N THR A 41 -17.09 -0.86 31.60
CA THR A 41 -16.19 -1.80 32.27
C THR A 41 -14.75 -1.48 31.90
N CYS A 42 -13.85 -1.48 32.88
CA CYS A 42 -12.44 -1.29 32.62
C CYS A 42 -11.86 -2.56 31.97
N VAL A 43 -11.53 -2.49 30.69
CA VAL A 43 -11.01 -3.63 29.92
C VAL A 43 -9.50 -3.47 29.79
N TYR A 44 -8.77 -4.52 30.20
CA TYR A 44 -7.32 -4.60 30.06
C TYR A 44 -6.93 -4.64 28.58
N SER A 45 -5.99 -3.76 28.17
CA SER A 45 -5.41 -3.80 26.83
C SER A 45 -3.98 -4.31 26.87
N ASN A 46 -3.14 -3.73 27.73
CA ASN A 46 -1.77 -4.17 27.95
C ASN A 46 -1.27 -3.72 29.34
N GLU A 47 -0.04 -4.09 29.69
CA GLU A 47 0.56 -3.81 31.00
C GLU A 47 0.51 -2.32 31.38
N TRP A 48 0.62 -1.42 30.41
CA TRP A 48 0.68 0.03 30.62
C TRP A 48 -0.67 0.72 30.41
N TYR A 49 -1.72 -0.01 29.99
CA TYR A 49 -2.97 0.60 29.58
C TYR A 49 -4.21 -0.33 29.69
N SER A 50 -5.25 0.16 30.37
CA SER A 50 -6.61 -0.39 30.38
C SER A 50 -7.61 0.73 30.08
N GLN A 51 -8.73 0.44 29.42
CA GLN A 51 -9.70 1.45 28.96
C GLN A 51 -11.14 1.10 29.33
N CYS A 52 -11.94 2.12 29.65
CA CYS A 52 -13.37 1.96 29.87
C CYS A 52 -14.10 1.67 28.55
N LEU A 53 -14.68 0.47 28.42
CA LEU A 53 -15.48 0.05 27.26
C LEU A 53 -16.88 -0.36 27.68
N GLN A 54 -17.86 -0.18 26.79
CA GLN A 54 -19.26 -0.46 27.08
C GLN A 54 -19.51 -1.98 27.09
N SER A 55 -19.95 -2.51 28.22
CA SER A 55 -20.35 -3.92 28.30
C SER A 55 -21.79 -4.04 27.82
N THR A 56 -22.01 -4.67 26.66
CA THR A 56 -23.32 -5.12 26.23
C THR A 56 -23.73 -6.31 27.11
N GLY A 57 -24.34 -6.03 28.25
CA GLY A 57 -24.91 -7.04 29.12
C GLY A 57 -26.00 -7.82 28.39
N THR A 58 -25.71 -9.08 28.04
CA THR A 58 -26.73 -10.12 27.99
C THR A 58 -26.37 -11.15 29.05
N THR A 59 -27.33 -11.38 29.92
CA THR A 59 -27.34 -12.23 31.12
C THR A 59 -26.68 -13.59 30.87
N ALA A 60 -25.72 -13.95 31.74
CA ALA A 60 -25.15 -15.28 31.79
C ALA A 60 -26.22 -16.31 32.21
N ALA A 61 -26.55 -17.23 31.30
CA ALA A 61 -27.22 -18.48 31.62
C ALA A 61 -26.19 -19.62 31.56
N THR A 62 -25.88 -20.16 32.73
CA THR A 62 -25.07 -21.35 32.96
C THR A 62 -25.62 -22.54 32.18
N THR A 63 -24.81 -23.19 31.33
CA THR A 63 -25.11 -24.55 30.89
C THR A 63 -23.85 -25.40 30.75
N THR A 64 -23.89 -26.49 31.51
CA THR A 64 -22.89 -27.52 31.71
C THR A 64 -22.61 -28.30 30.42
N SER A 65 -21.33 -28.41 30.05
CA SER A 65 -20.88 -29.27 28.95
C SER A 65 -20.97 -30.75 29.35
N THR A 66 -21.78 -31.52 28.62
CA THR A 66 -21.84 -32.99 28.73
C THR A 66 -21.28 -33.61 27.46
N LYS A 67 -20.19 -34.35 27.61
CA LYS A 67 -19.45 -35.06 26.57
C LYS A 67 -20.27 -36.25 26.07
N THR A 68 -20.64 -36.27 24.78
CA THR A 68 -21.23 -37.47 24.16
C THR A 68 -20.56 -37.77 22.82
N THR A 69 -20.06 -39.00 22.73
CA THR A 69 -19.37 -39.67 21.63
C THR A 69 -20.31 -39.94 20.45
N THR A 70 -19.94 -39.51 19.25
CA THR A 70 -20.66 -39.83 18.01
C THR A 70 -20.04 -41.05 17.33
N LYS A 71 -20.83 -42.11 17.16
CA LYS A 71 -20.49 -43.31 16.40
C LYS A 71 -20.78 -43.06 14.92
N SER A 72 -19.75 -43.15 14.10
CA SER A 72 -19.80 -43.02 12.64
C SER A 72 -20.55 -44.21 12.02
N THR A 73 -21.49 -43.94 11.12
CA THR A 73 -22.17 -44.95 10.29
C THR A 73 -21.99 -44.56 8.83
N THR A 74 -21.16 -45.32 8.12
CA THR A 74 -20.89 -45.22 6.69
C THR A 74 -22.05 -45.81 5.90
N THR A 75 -22.60 -45.05 4.93
CA THR A 75 -23.44 -45.61 3.87
C THR A 75 -22.86 -45.21 2.52
N SER A 76 -22.48 -46.24 1.76
CA SER A 76 -21.94 -46.18 0.41
C SER A 76 -23.09 -46.16 -0.59
N THR A 77 -23.07 -45.24 -1.55
CA THR A 77 -23.87 -45.34 -2.77
C THR A 77 -22.99 -45.06 -3.98
N LYS A 78 -22.90 -46.09 -4.80
CA LYS A 78 -22.15 -46.23 -6.06
C LYS A 78 -23.13 -45.94 -7.20
N THR A 79 -22.83 -44.96 -8.05
CA THR A 79 -23.48 -44.89 -9.38
C THR A 79 -22.51 -44.46 -10.49
N THR A 80 -22.15 -45.47 -11.28
CA THR A 80 -21.82 -45.59 -12.71
C THR A 80 -21.75 -44.32 -13.58
N ALA A 81 -20.60 -44.17 -14.23
CA ALA A 81 -20.31 -43.27 -15.34
C ALA A 81 -21.09 -43.62 -16.62
N THR A 82 -21.43 -42.61 -17.42
CA THR A 82 -21.72 -42.79 -18.85
C THR A 82 -21.12 -41.64 -19.65
N THR A 83 -20.35 -42.02 -20.66
CA THR A 83 -19.67 -41.21 -21.67
C THR A 83 -20.64 -40.79 -22.77
N THR A 84 -20.62 -39.50 -23.16
CA THR A 84 -21.01 -39.09 -24.52
C THR A 84 -20.18 -37.90 -24.98
N LYS A 85 -19.41 -38.17 -26.04
CA LYS A 85 -18.59 -37.25 -26.83
C LYS A 85 -19.49 -36.60 -27.88
N ALA A 86 -19.57 -35.27 -27.91
CA ALA A 86 -20.14 -34.53 -29.02
C ALA A 86 -19.20 -33.41 -29.42
N SER A 87 -18.75 -33.49 -30.68
CA SER A 87 -17.89 -32.55 -31.37
C SER A 87 -18.77 -31.63 -32.19
N THR A 88 -18.62 -30.32 -31.99
CA THR A 88 -19.10 -29.29 -32.92
C THR A 88 -18.06 -28.19 -32.96
N THR A 89 -17.31 -28.19 -34.05
CA THR A 89 -16.39 -27.17 -34.50
C THR A 89 -17.13 -25.87 -34.80
N LEU A 90 -16.82 -24.80 -34.06
CA LEU A 90 -17.04 -23.43 -34.50
C LEU A 90 -15.67 -22.75 -34.52
N ALA A 91 -15.21 -22.43 -35.73
CA ALA A 91 -13.96 -21.75 -35.98
C ALA A 91 -14.10 -20.28 -35.59
N THR A 92 -13.43 -19.88 -34.51
CA THR A 92 -13.20 -18.48 -34.19
C THR A 92 -11.69 -18.24 -34.31
N SER A 93 -11.30 -17.50 -35.34
CA SER A 93 -9.91 -17.08 -35.58
C SER A 93 -9.43 -16.19 -34.43
N THR A 94 -8.84 -16.80 -33.42
CA THR A 94 -8.07 -16.12 -32.39
C THR A 94 -6.61 -16.31 -32.75
N THR A 95 -6.01 -15.28 -33.33
CA THR A 95 -4.56 -15.13 -33.35
C THR A 95 -4.09 -15.14 -31.90
N LYS A 96 -3.61 -16.30 -31.45
CA LYS A 96 -2.80 -16.42 -30.24
C LYS A 96 -1.51 -15.65 -30.48
N THR A 97 -1.53 -14.35 -30.17
CA THR A 97 -0.29 -13.65 -29.84
C THR A 97 0.15 -14.20 -28.50
N SER A 98 1.00 -15.23 -28.53
CA SER A 98 1.81 -15.57 -27.37
C SER A 98 2.60 -14.32 -26.99
N LEU A 99 2.24 -13.68 -25.88
CA LEU A 99 3.12 -12.73 -25.21
C LEU A 99 4.33 -13.53 -24.74
N GLN A 100 5.31 -13.59 -25.61
CA GLN A 100 6.68 -13.93 -25.31
C GLN A 100 7.18 -12.97 -24.21
N PRO A 101 8.04 -13.40 -23.28
CA PRO A 101 8.64 -12.51 -22.29
C PRO A 101 9.23 -11.29 -22.99
N ALA A 102 8.97 -10.10 -22.46
CA ALA A 102 9.57 -8.86 -22.93
C ALA A 102 11.07 -9.09 -23.14
N ALA A 103 11.55 -8.83 -24.36
CA ALA A 103 12.94 -9.03 -24.72
C ALA A 103 13.84 -8.35 -23.67
N SER A 104 14.63 -9.16 -23.00
CA SER A 104 15.76 -8.79 -22.17
C SER A 104 16.78 -8.03 -23.05
N GLY A 105 16.68 -6.69 -23.07
CA GLY A 105 17.69 -5.87 -23.77
C GLY A 105 17.39 -4.37 -23.88
N SER A 106 16.14 -3.91 -23.69
CA SER A 106 15.85 -2.47 -23.65
C SER A 106 15.56 -1.99 -22.23
N CYS A 107 16.30 -0.98 -21.79
CA CYS A 107 16.13 -0.30 -20.50
C CYS A 107 14.94 0.67 -20.51
N ILE A 108 14.34 0.89 -21.69
CA ILE A 108 13.16 1.73 -21.85
C ILE A 108 11.94 0.91 -21.43
N ALA A 109 11.48 1.12 -20.20
CA ALA A 109 10.18 0.62 -19.75
C ALA A 109 9.04 1.12 -20.64
N GLN A 110 7.99 0.31 -20.76
CA GLN A 110 6.81 0.58 -21.57
C GLN A 110 5.56 0.36 -20.73
N CYS A 111 4.63 1.30 -20.78
CA CYS A 111 3.32 1.10 -20.17
C CYS A 111 2.48 0.17 -21.06
N THR A 112 2.42 -1.10 -20.68
CA THR A 112 1.73 -2.16 -21.47
C THR A 112 0.51 -2.75 -20.77
N VAL A 113 0.33 -2.46 -19.48
CA VAL A 113 -0.74 -3.00 -18.63
C VAL A 113 -1.05 -2.01 -17.52
N GLY A 114 -2.27 -2.08 -16.97
CA GLY A 114 -2.68 -1.22 -15.87
C GLY A 114 -3.26 0.11 -16.32
N TYR A 115 -3.65 0.94 -15.34
CA TYR A 115 -4.29 2.22 -15.59
C TYR A 115 -3.44 3.21 -16.40
N CYS A 116 -2.10 3.08 -16.41
CA CYS A 116 -1.25 3.94 -17.23
C CYS A 116 -1.52 3.79 -18.74
N THR A 117 -2.12 2.67 -19.17
CA THR A 117 -2.42 2.39 -20.59
C THR A 117 -3.62 3.18 -21.10
N LEU A 118 -4.43 3.70 -20.18
CA LEU A 118 -5.64 4.44 -20.49
C LEU A 118 -5.33 5.93 -20.67
N ASN A 119 -6.37 6.72 -20.95
CA ASN A 119 -6.24 8.18 -21.10
C ASN A 119 -5.16 8.62 -22.12
N GLY A 120 -5.05 7.88 -23.22
CA GLY A 120 -4.03 8.13 -24.26
C GLY A 120 -2.68 7.45 -24.01
N GLY A 121 -2.51 6.75 -22.88
CA GLY A 121 -1.31 5.96 -22.57
C GLY A 121 -0.17 6.77 -21.94
N THR A 122 0.90 6.07 -21.58
CA THR A 122 2.13 6.65 -21.01
C THR A 122 3.34 6.23 -21.82
N THR A 123 4.02 7.19 -22.43
CA THR A 123 5.24 7.00 -23.25
C THR A 123 6.47 7.64 -22.64
N GLY A 124 6.33 8.43 -21.58
CA GLY A 124 7.41 9.20 -20.98
C GLY A 124 8.04 10.15 -21.99
N GLY A 125 9.37 10.12 -22.09
CA GLY A 125 10.14 10.96 -23.00
C GLY A 125 10.57 10.33 -24.32
N VAL A 126 9.95 9.22 -24.73
CA VAL A 126 10.23 8.59 -26.04
C VAL A 126 10.11 9.64 -27.17
N GLY A 127 11.10 9.66 -28.07
CA GLY A 127 11.21 10.65 -29.15
C GLY A 127 11.86 11.99 -28.72
N GLY A 128 12.20 12.12 -27.45
CA GLY A 128 12.84 13.30 -26.86
C GLY A 128 14.36 13.29 -26.85
N THR A 129 14.94 14.27 -26.16
CA THR A 129 16.40 14.31 -25.91
C THR A 129 16.81 13.19 -24.97
N VAL A 130 18.03 12.67 -25.15
CA VAL A 130 18.58 11.63 -24.28
C VAL A 130 19.82 12.16 -23.59
N THR A 131 19.83 12.16 -22.26
CA THR A 131 20.98 12.62 -21.46
C THR A 131 21.36 11.59 -20.41
N THR A 132 22.63 11.60 -19.99
CA THR A 132 23.10 10.86 -18.81
C THR A 132 23.62 11.88 -17.80
N VAL A 133 23.23 11.71 -16.54
CA VAL A 133 23.65 12.55 -15.42
C VAL A 133 24.29 11.70 -14.32
N SER A 134 25.26 12.29 -13.62
CA SER A 134 25.98 11.64 -12.51
C SER A 134 26.17 12.57 -11.31
N THR A 135 25.54 13.74 -11.32
CA THR A 135 25.58 14.71 -10.21
C THR A 135 24.16 15.23 -9.94
N LEU A 136 23.91 15.66 -8.71
CA LEU A 136 22.62 16.21 -8.31
C LEU A 136 22.26 17.46 -9.12
N GLU A 137 23.23 18.36 -9.35
CA GLU A 137 23.02 19.58 -10.14
C GLU A 137 22.61 19.28 -11.59
N ALA A 138 23.28 18.32 -12.24
CA ALA A 138 22.94 17.91 -13.59
C ALA A 138 21.56 17.22 -13.64
N LEU A 139 21.23 16.42 -12.64
CA LEU A 139 19.92 15.77 -12.51
C LEU A 139 18.79 16.80 -12.40
N VAL A 140 18.93 17.78 -11.50
CA VAL A 140 17.97 18.87 -11.32
C VAL A 140 17.79 19.66 -12.62
N SER A 141 18.90 20.03 -13.27
CA SER A 141 18.88 20.79 -14.51
C SER A 141 18.20 20.02 -15.66
N ALA A 142 18.44 18.71 -15.76
CA ALA A 142 17.90 17.89 -16.83
C ALA A 142 16.38 17.67 -16.71
N LEU A 143 15.84 17.63 -15.49
CA LEU A 143 14.45 17.21 -15.25
C LEU A 143 13.43 18.35 -15.18
N ASN A 144 13.88 19.58 -14.91
CA ASN A 144 13.00 20.73 -14.68
C ASN A 144 12.51 21.44 -15.97
N ASN A 145 11.81 20.70 -16.84
CA ASN A 145 11.09 21.23 -18.00
C ASN A 145 10.09 20.19 -18.53
N ASP A 146 9.20 20.57 -19.45
CA ASP A 146 8.17 19.65 -19.99
C ASP A 146 8.51 19.09 -21.39
N ASN A 147 9.69 19.39 -21.93
CA ASN A 147 10.10 18.87 -23.23
C ASN A 147 10.28 17.34 -23.14
N PRO A 148 9.87 16.57 -24.17
CA PRO A 148 10.13 15.14 -24.22
C PRO A 148 11.61 14.83 -23.97
N LYS A 149 11.91 13.97 -22.99
CA LYS A 149 13.29 13.62 -22.62
C LYS A 149 13.43 12.30 -21.85
N ILE A 150 14.53 11.61 -22.12
CA ILE A 150 15.00 10.44 -21.38
C ILE A 150 16.26 10.85 -20.61
N VAL A 151 16.23 10.73 -19.29
CA VAL A 151 17.35 11.07 -18.41
C VAL A 151 17.83 9.81 -17.72
N TYR A 152 19.02 9.36 -18.11
CA TYR A 152 19.72 8.25 -17.46
C TYR A 152 20.51 8.74 -16.25
N ILE A 153 20.41 8.03 -15.14
CA ILE A 153 21.20 8.26 -13.93
C ILE A 153 22.33 7.23 -13.90
N SER A 154 23.56 7.68 -13.71
CA SER A 154 24.74 6.82 -13.58
C SER A 154 25.46 7.06 -12.27
N GLY A 155 25.97 5.99 -11.68
CA GLY A 155 26.70 6.05 -10.41
C GLY A 155 25.80 6.40 -9.23
N THR A 156 26.43 6.80 -8.12
CA THR A 156 25.73 7.23 -6.91
C THR A 156 25.56 8.75 -6.93
N ILE A 157 24.32 9.22 -6.77
CA ILE A 157 24.01 10.63 -6.52
C ILE A 157 23.43 10.73 -5.11
N SER A 158 24.11 11.46 -4.24
CA SER A 158 23.68 11.66 -2.85
C SER A 158 23.29 13.11 -2.59
N GLY A 159 22.37 13.34 -1.66
CA GLY A 159 21.91 14.67 -1.27
C GLY A 159 20.82 14.63 -0.22
N ASN A 160 20.12 15.74 -0.03
CA ASN A 160 18.90 15.85 0.77
C ASN A 160 17.93 16.77 0.04
N GLN A 161 17.43 16.32 -1.11
CA GLN A 161 16.70 17.19 -2.04
C GLN A 161 15.56 16.45 -2.75
N GLN A 162 14.40 17.10 -2.80
CA GLN A 162 13.32 16.74 -3.70
C GLN A 162 13.62 17.33 -5.09
N VAL A 163 13.70 16.48 -6.10
CA VAL A 163 13.92 16.88 -7.50
C VAL A 163 12.60 16.86 -8.25
N ASP A 164 12.21 18.02 -8.79
CA ASP A 164 11.01 18.15 -9.61
C ASP A 164 11.21 17.51 -10.99
N VAL A 165 10.21 16.77 -11.44
CA VAL A 165 10.20 16.07 -12.73
C VAL A 165 9.10 16.66 -13.60
N GLY A 166 9.46 17.26 -14.73
CA GLY A 166 8.46 17.76 -15.67
C GLY A 166 7.82 16.68 -16.54
N SER A 167 6.83 17.09 -17.32
CA SER A 167 6.04 16.21 -18.20
C SER A 167 6.89 15.59 -19.31
N ASN A 168 6.37 14.52 -19.92
CA ASN A 168 7.01 13.84 -21.05
C ASN A 168 8.44 13.37 -20.72
N THR A 169 8.60 12.78 -19.54
CA THR A 169 9.92 12.43 -19.01
C THR A 169 10.02 10.95 -18.74
N HIS A 170 11.16 10.36 -19.11
CA HIS A 170 11.53 9.02 -18.68
C HIS A 170 12.82 9.10 -17.86
N VAL A 171 12.73 8.87 -16.55
CA VAL A 171 13.90 8.83 -15.66
C VAL A 171 14.32 7.37 -15.49
N ILE A 172 15.57 7.06 -15.84
CA ILE A 172 16.07 5.68 -15.88
C ILE A 172 17.35 5.55 -15.07
N GLY A 173 17.40 4.63 -14.10
CA GLY A 173 18.68 4.26 -13.49
C GLY A 173 19.48 3.33 -14.39
N LYS A 174 20.78 3.58 -14.59
CA LYS A 174 21.71 2.62 -15.18
C LYS A 174 22.10 1.54 -14.17
N SER A 175 22.68 0.43 -14.64
CA SER A 175 23.22 -0.63 -13.81
C SER A 175 24.10 -0.09 -12.68
N GLY A 176 23.76 -0.48 -11.45
CA GLY A 176 24.45 -0.07 -10.23
C GLY A 176 24.28 1.41 -9.85
N SER A 177 23.44 2.19 -10.55
CA SER A 177 23.14 3.56 -10.14
C SER A 177 22.25 3.59 -8.91
N GLN A 178 22.41 4.61 -8.07
CA GLN A 178 21.56 4.80 -6.90
C GLN A 178 21.46 6.27 -6.50
N LEU A 179 20.34 6.60 -5.86
CA LEU A 179 20.05 7.88 -5.25
C LEU A 179 19.96 7.68 -3.73
N ILE A 180 20.70 8.49 -2.98
CA ILE A 180 20.70 8.45 -1.50
C ILE A 180 20.31 9.82 -0.98
N GLY A 181 19.14 9.90 -0.33
CA GLY A 181 18.56 11.14 0.17
C GLY A 181 18.00 12.08 -0.91
N VAL A 182 17.91 11.62 -2.16
CA VAL A 182 17.39 12.40 -3.30
C VAL A 182 16.12 11.72 -3.81
N GLY A 183 14.98 12.38 -3.63
CA GLY A 183 13.66 11.87 -4.06
C GLY A 183 13.11 12.63 -5.27
N PHE A 184 12.10 12.08 -5.94
CA PHE A 184 11.44 12.74 -7.07
C PHE A 184 10.05 13.27 -6.75
N ARG A 185 9.69 14.44 -7.27
CA ARG A 185 8.33 14.97 -7.24
C ARG A 185 7.81 15.24 -8.64
N ALA A 186 6.70 14.60 -9.00
CA ALA A 186 5.91 14.98 -10.16
C ALA A 186 4.66 15.72 -9.68
N TRP A 187 4.59 17.02 -9.93
CA TRP A 187 3.49 17.87 -9.46
C TRP A 187 2.85 18.64 -10.61
N ARG A 188 1.55 18.43 -10.87
CA ARG A 188 0.83 19.03 -12.01
C ARG A 188 1.46 18.70 -13.34
N ARG A 189 1.73 17.42 -13.58
CA ARG A 189 2.41 16.94 -14.80
C ARG A 189 1.60 15.85 -15.48
N LYS A 190 2.13 15.37 -16.61
CA LYS A 190 1.60 14.18 -17.27
C LYS A 190 2.67 13.41 -18.01
N ASN A 191 2.39 12.14 -18.30
CA ASN A 191 3.19 11.30 -19.18
C ASN A 191 4.64 11.14 -18.65
N ILE A 192 4.79 10.50 -17.50
CA ILE A 192 6.08 10.30 -16.83
C ILE A 192 6.33 8.81 -16.62
N ILE A 193 7.56 8.37 -16.85
CA ILE A 193 8.02 7.03 -16.50
C ILE A 193 9.22 7.14 -15.56
N PHE A 194 9.11 6.51 -14.39
CA PHE A 194 10.20 6.22 -13.49
C PHE A 194 10.56 4.75 -13.65
N SER A 195 11.79 4.43 -14.06
CA SER A 195 12.16 3.01 -14.17
C SER A 195 13.59 2.71 -13.81
N ASN A 196 13.82 1.50 -13.30
CA ASN A 196 15.16 1.01 -12.98
C ASN A 196 15.92 1.87 -11.94
N LEU A 197 15.19 2.58 -11.08
CA LEU A 197 15.76 3.47 -10.08
C LEU A 197 16.01 2.71 -8.78
N LYS A 198 17.10 3.03 -8.10
CA LYS A 198 17.31 2.66 -6.71
C LYS A 198 17.36 3.94 -5.89
N ILE A 199 16.37 4.16 -5.01
CA ILE A 199 16.23 5.40 -4.23
C ILE A 199 16.11 5.02 -2.77
N SER A 200 16.94 5.63 -1.93
CA SER A 200 16.94 5.31 -0.51
C SER A 200 17.14 6.53 0.39
N LYS A 201 16.68 6.41 1.64
CA LYS A 201 17.01 7.35 2.75
C LYS A 201 16.61 8.82 2.50
N CYS A 202 15.50 9.06 1.81
CA CYS A 202 14.94 10.40 1.63
C CYS A 202 14.38 10.92 2.96
N LEU A 203 15.07 11.87 3.58
CA LEU A 203 14.64 12.46 4.85
C LEU A 203 13.29 13.16 4.69
N ALA A 204 12.40 12.99 5.68
CA ALA A 204 11.14 13.72 5.69
C ALA A 204 11.38 15.24 5.54
N PRO A 205 10.57 15.96 4.75
CA PRO A 205 9.30 15.53 4.15
C PRO A 205 9.43 14.97 2.71
N ILE A 206 10.62 14.51 2.31
CA ILE A 206 10.88 14.02 0.95
C ILE A 206 10.49 12.55 0.86
N ASP A 207 9.62 12.21 -0.08
CA ASP A 207 9.35 10.81 -0.44
C ASP A 207 10.39 10.31 -1.45
N ASN A 208 10.60 8.99 -1.56
CA ASN A 208 11.44 8.50 -2.66
C ASN A 208 10.85 8.91 -4.02
N ILE A 209 9.52 8.73 -4.19
CA ILE A 209 8.75 9.24 -5.33
C ILE A 209 7.41 9.79 -4.83
N LEU A 210 7.18 11.09 -5.01
CA LEU A 210 5.93 11.80 -4.73
C LEU A 210 5.24 12.20 -6.03
N ILE A 211 3.97 11.82 -6.20
CA ILE A 211 3.15 12.12 -7.37
C ILE A 211 1.90 12.89 -6.92
N GLN A 212 1.72 14.09 -7.43
CA GLN A 212 0.61 14.98 -7.05
C GLN A 212 -0.01 15.63 -8.28
N GLU A 213 -1.34 15.63 -8.40
CA GLU A 213 -2.06 16.28 -9.49
C GLU A 213 -1.51 15.90 -10.88
N THR A 214 -1.07 14.66 -11.01
CA THR A 214 -0.32 14.18 -12.18
C THR A 214 -1.01 12.97 -12.80
N THR A 215 -1.04 12.92 -14.13
CA THR A 215 -1.73 11.86 -14.88
C THR A 215 -0.78 11.04 -15.74
N ASN A 216 -1.15 9.78 -16.01
CA ASN A 216 -0.41 8.89 -16.92
C ASN A 216 1.03 8.68 -16.46
N VAL A 217 1.19 7.89 -15.41
CA VAL A 217 2.49 7.59 -14.80
C VAL A 217 2.76 6.09 -14.75
N LEU A 218 3.99 5.71 -15.09
CA LEU A 218 4.51 4.36 -14.86
C LEU A 218 5.68 4.42 -13.88
N VAL A 219 5.62 3.62 -12.82
CA VAL A 219 6.76 3.31 -11.95
C VAL A 219 7.09 1.84 -12.16
N ASP A 220 8.23 1.52 -12.77
CA ASP A 220 8.54 0.14 -13.17
C ASP A 220 9.98 -0.28 -12.81
N HIS A 221 10.15 -1.45 -12.19
CA HIS A 221 11.49 -1.94 -11.79
C HIS A 221 12.26 -0.96 -10.91
N CYS A 222 11.60 -0.28 -9.97
CA CYS A 222 12.27 0.56 -8.98
C CYS A 222 12.55 -0.22 -7.69
N ASP A 223 13.59 0.16 -6.96
CA ASP A 223 13.96 -0.28 -5.62
C ASP A 223 13.87 0.95 -4.71
N LEU A 224 12.90 0.96 -3.79
CA LEU A 224 12.54 2.10 -2.95
C LEU A 224 12.62 1.69 -1.49
N SER A 225 13.49 2.34 -0.72
CA SER A 225 13.75 1.92 0.66
C SER A 225 14.19 3.04 1.61
N SER A 226 14.18 2.73 2.90
CA SER A 226 14.84 3.55 3.91
C SER A 226 15.47 2.67 4.98
N ASP A 227 15.12 2.86 6.24
CA ASP A 227 15.29 1.94 7.37
C ASP A 227 14.15 2.16 8.36
N GLN A 228 14.10 1.32 9.40
CA GLN A 228 13.18 1.49 10.52
C GLN A 228 13.91 1.68 11.86
N ASP A 229 15.17 2.12 11.83
CA ASP A 229 16.02 2.26 13.03
C ASP A 229 15.75 3.57 13.80
N HIS A 230 14.77 4.35 13.32
CA HIS A 230 14.36 5.64 13.84
C HIS A 230 12.83 5.66 14.05
N ASP A 231 12.29 6.80 14.50
CA ASP A 231 10.83 6.94 14.57
C ASP A 231 10.21 6.99 13.16
N LYS A 232 8.91 6.70 13.10
CA LYS A 232 8.16 6.55 11.85
C LYS A 232 8.11 7.80 10.97
N ASP A 233 8.43 8.99 11.50
CA ASP A 233 8.37 10.26 10.79
C ASP A 233 9.76 10.85 10.48
N TYR A 234 10.84 10.12 10.79
CA TYR A 234 12.19 10.44 10.32
C TYR A 234 12.29 10.42 8.78
N TYR A 235 11.61 9.45 8.16
CA TYR A 235 11.31 9.40 6.72
C TYR A 235 9.81 9.59 6.49
N ASP A 236 9.41 10.03 5.29
CA ASP A 236 7.98 10.13 4.94
C ASP A 236 7.47 8.92 4.13
N GLY A 237 7.04 9.08 2.88
CA GLY A 237 6.57 8.00 2.02
C GLY A 237 7.69 7.38 1.17
N ALA A 238 7.59 6.09 0.85
CA ALA A 238 8.42 5.54 -0.24
C ALA A 238 7.82 5.95 -1.60
N LEU A 239 6.52 5.72 -1.80
CA LEU A 239 5.81 6.05 -3.03
C LEU A 239 4.41 6.58 -2.74
N ASP A 240 4.23 7.90 -2.80
CA ASP A 240 2.96 8.53 -2.45
C ASP A 240 2.28 9.19 -3.67
N MET A 241 0.96 9.07 -3.73
CA MET A 241 0.09 9.60 -4.77
C MET A 241 -1.07 10.37 -4.15
N SER A 242 -1.24 11.63 -4.51
CA SER A 242 -2.27 12.50 -3.92
C SER A 242 -2.80 13.54 -4.91
N HIS A 243 -3.77 14.34 -4.47
CA HIS A 243 -4.32 15.48 -5.22
C HIS A 243 -4.77 15.10 -6.63
N ALA A 244 -5.85 14.33 -6.77
CA ALA A 244 -6.39 13.93 -8.07
C ALA A 244 -5.38 13.27 -9.04
N THR A 245 -4.25 12.75 -8.53
CA THR A 245 -3.31 11.95 -9.33
C THR A 245 -4.07 10.78 -9.96
N ASP A 246 -3.75 10.44 -11.20
CA ASP A 246 -4.58 9.49 -11.93
C ASP A 246 -3.85 8.71 -13.01
N PHE A 247 -4.43 7.59 -13.42
CA PHE A 247 -3.88 6.72 -14.46
C PHE A 247 -2.44 6.28 -14.17
N VAL A 248 -2.22 5.71 -12.98
CA VAL A 248 -0.91 5.27 -12.52
C VAL A 248 -0.79 3.75 -12.56
N THR A 249 0.37 3.24 -12.95
CA THR A 249 0.74 1.84 -12.75
C THR A 249 2.11 1.74 -12.10
N VAL A 250 2.18 0.91 -11.08
CA VAL A 250 3.39 0.55 -10.35
C VAL A 250 3.62 -0.94 -10.59
N SER A 251 4.68 -1.28 -11.30
CA SER A 251 4.96 -2.67 -11.69
C SER A 251 6.39 -3.11 -11.37
N ASN A 252 6.56 -4.39 -11.05
CA ASN A 252 7.87 -5.00 -10.79
C ASN A 252 8.77 -4.16 -9.86
N THR A 253 8.19 -3.40 -8.93
CA THR A 253 8.93 -2.52 -8.03
C THR A 253 9.11 -3.22 -6.69
N PHE A 254 10.27 -3.04 -6.06
CA PHE A 254 10.57 -3.53 -4.73
C PHE A 254 10.51 -2.37 -3.74
N ILE A 255 9.56 -2.41 -2.81
CA ILE A 255 9.36 -1.37 -1.79
C ILE A 255 9.62 -2.00 -0.43
N HIS A 256 10.65 -1.55 0.28
CA HIS A 256 11.10 -2.27 1.46
C HIS A 256 11.79 -1.43 2.53
N ASP A 257 11.90 -2.01 3.73
CA ASP A 257 12.57 -1.42 4.89
C ASP A 257 12.11 0.01 5.16
N HIS A 258 10.79 0.21 5.28
CA HIS A 258 10.18 1.53 5.34
C HIS A 258 8.95 1.56 6.27
N TYR A 259 8.76 2.65 7.02
CA TYR A 259 7.57 2.77 7.90
C TYR A 259 6.26 2.98 7.14
N LYS A 260 6.24 3.98 6.24
CA LYS A 260 5.07 4.37 5.43
C LYS A 260 5.35 4.07 3.95
N CYS A 261 4.99 2.87 3.49
CA CYS A 261 5.42 2.41 2.17
C CYS A 261 4.71 3.14 1.01
N SER A 262 3.38 3.14 0.94
CA SER A 262 2.69 3.86 -0.14
C SER A 262 1.28 4.37 0.21
N LEU A 263 1.10 5.69 0.08
CA LEU A 263 -0.16 6.38 0.27
C LEU A 263 -0.85 6.69 -1.06
N ILE A 264 -2.17 6.52 -1.10
CA ILE A 264 -3.06 7.01 -2.16
C ILE A 264 -4.15 7.86 -1.50
N GLY A 265 -4.11 9.17 -1.72
CA GLY A 265 -5.02 10.14 -1.11
C GLY A 265 -4.59 10.56 0.30
N HIS A 266 -4.18 11.82 0.45
CA HIS A 266 -3.44 12.28 1.63
C HIS A 266 -4.33 12.62 2.85
N SER A 267 -5.62 12.91 2.64
CA SER A 267 -6.49 13.46 3.69
C SER A 267 -7.95 13.03 3.54
N ASP A 268 -8.60 12.69 4.66
CA ASP A 268 -10.05 12.42 4.70
C ASP A 268 -10.90 13.63 4.26
N ASN A 269 -10.34 14.84 4.30
CA ASN A 269 -11.04 16.07 3.93
C ASN A 269 -10.86 16.45 2.45
N ASN A 270 -10.19 15.63 1.65
CA ASN A 270 -9.88 15.94 0.25
C ASN A 270 -10.87 15.36 -0.77
N ALA A 271 -12.06 14.95 -0.31
CA ALA A 271 -13.04 14.27 -1.15
C ALA A 271 -13.42 15.05 -2.42
N ALA A 272 -13.49 16.39 -2.33
CA ALA A 272 -13.88 17.25 -3.46
C ALA A 272 -12.89 17.19 -4.63
N GLU A 273 -11.61 16.94 -4.35
CA GLU A 273 -10.56 16.82 -5.37
C GLU A 273 -10.31 15.36 -5.74
N ASP A 274 -10.27 14.44 -4.77
CA ASP A 274 -9.82 13.06 -5.02
C ASP A 274 -10.93 12.12 -5.50
N THR A 275 -12.22 12.44 -5.27
CA THR A 275 -13.33 11.57 -5.70
C THR A 275 -13.41 11.52 -7.22
N GLY A 276 -13.37 10.31 -7.79
CA GLY A 276 -13.36 10.10 -9.25
C GLY A 276 -11.96 10.01 -9.86
N HIS A 277 -10.92 10.21 -9.04
CA HIS A 277 -9.50 10.12 -9.42
C HIS A 277 -8.80 8.97 -8.68
N LEU A 278 -7.47 9.05 -8.55
CA LEU A 278 -6.64 8.08 -7.82
C LEU A 278 -6.80 6.65 -8.35
N ARG A 279 -6.85 6.49 -9.68
CA ARG A 279 -6.84 5.17 -10.33
C ARG A 279 -5.43 4.63 -10.45
N VAL A 280 -5.11 3.64 -9.63
CA VAL A 280 -3.75 3.09 -9.49
C VAL A 280 -3.75 1.58 -9.66
N THR A 281 -2.77 1.05 -10.38
CA THR A 281 -2.53 -0.39 -10.50
C THR A 281 -1.21 -0.74 -9.81
N TYR A 282 -1.21 -1.73 -8.92
CA TYR A 282 -0.01 -2.39 -8.42
C TYR A 282 0.07 -3.80 -9.02
N LEU A 283 1.07 -4.05 -9.85
CA LEU A 283 1.24 -5.32 -10.56
C LEU A 283 2.62 -5.92 -10.30
N ARG A 284 2.66 -7.11 -9.67
CA ARG A 284 3.91 -7.87 -9.52
C ARG A 284 5.02 -7.14 -8.77
N ASN A 285 4.64 -6.32 -7.80
CA ASN A 285 5.58 -5.68 -6.90
C ASN A 285 5.93 -6.63 -5.74
N ARG A 286 7.12 -6.42 -5.18
CA ARG A 286 7.53 -7.03 -3.92
C ARG A 286 7.49 -5.96 -2.83
N TRP A 287 6.97 -6.32 -1.67
CA TRP A 287 6.94 -5.47 -0.49
C TRP A 287 7.51 -6.25 0.69
N SER A 288 8.56 -5.75 1.33
CA SER A 288 9.21 -6.45 2.45
C SER A 288 9.57 -5.50 3.56
N GLY A 289 9.29 -5.84 4.82
CA GLY A 289 9.70 -4.95 5.92
C GLY A 289 9.02 -3.59 5.84
N CYS A 290 7.74 -3.56 5.44
CA CYS A 290 6.92 -2.36 5.55
C CYS A 290 6.23 -2.34 6.90
N ASN A 291 6.32 -1.26 7.68
CA ASN A 291 5.45 -1.17 8.86
C ASN A 291 3.99 -1.03 8.42
N SER A 292 3.68 -0.20 7.43
CA SER A 292 2.31 0.04 6.99
C SER A 292 2.21 0.55 5.56
N ARG A 293 0.97 0.70 5.07
CA ARG A 293 0.60 1.30 3.79
C ARG A 293 1.04 0.45 2.58
N GLN A 294 0.46 -0.74 2.42
CA GLN A 294 0.74 -1.65 1.30
C GLN A 294 -0.46 -1.95 0.36
N PRO A 295 -1.07 -0.97 -0.33
CA PRO A 295 -1.03 0.49 -0.13
C PRO A 295 -2.09 0.97 0.89
N SER A 296 -2.06 2.25 1.26
CA SER A 296 -3.10 2.88 2.07
C SER A 296 -3.95 3.84 1.23
N VAL A 297 -5.23 3.53 1.02
CA VAL A 297 -6.06 4.16 -0.02
C VAL A 297 -7.21 4.96 0.56
N ARG A 298 -7.45 6.16 0.01
CA ARG A 298 -8.66 6.97 0.19
C ARG A 298 -9.28 7.30 -1.16
N PHE A 299 -10.61 7.29 -1.25
CA PHE A 299 -11.47 7.67 -2.40
C PHE A 299 -11.28 6.91 -3.72
N GLY A 300 -10.04 6.55 -4.06
CA GLY A 300 -9.63 6.03 -5.35
C GLY A 300 -10.11 4.63 -5.68
N THR A 301 -9.79 4.23 -6.92
CA THR A 301 -10.07 2.91 -7.47
C THR A 301 -8.73 2.19 -7.72
N VAL A 302 -8.41 1.16 -6.93
CA VAL A 302 -7.07 0.57 -6.94
C VAL A 302 -7.12 -0.92 -7.26
N HIS A 303 -6.30 -1.35 -8.23
CA HIS A 303 -6.14 -2.75 -8.58
C HIS A 303 -4.79 -3.26 -8.07
N VAL A 304 -4.80 -4.30 -7.24
CA VAL A 304 -3.62 -4.94 -6.68
C VAL A 304 -3.59 -6.38 -7.18
N VAL A 305 -2.65 -6.72 -8.05
CA VAL A 305 -2.59 -8.05 -8.67
C VAL A 305 -1.19 -8.65 -8.70
N ASN A 306 -1.08 -9.92 -8.31
CA ASN A 306 0.18 -10.66 -8.23
C ASN A 306 1.30 -10.01 -7.41
N ASN A 307 0.97 -9.26 -6.36
CA ASN A 307 1.98 -8.68 -5.47
C ASN A 307 2.38 -9.67 -4.38
N TYR A 308 3.65 -9.62 -3.98
CA TYR A 308 4.18 -10.39 -2.85
C TYR A 308 4.43 -9.45 -1.68
N PHE A 309 3.77 -9.69 -0.55
CA PHE A 309 3.90 -8.90 0.67
C PHE A 309 4.51 -9.77 1.77
N GLU A 310 5.60 -9.31 2.38
CA GLU A 310 6.26 -10.07 3.42
C GLU A 310 6.76 -9.24 4.60
N ASN A 311 6.86 -9.90 5.76
CA ASN A 311 7.54 -9.39 6.96
C ASN A 311 7.11 -7.95 7.32
N SER A 312 5.80 -7.70 7.29
CA SER A 312 5.22 -6.36 7.40
C SER A 312 4.19 -6.30 8.53
N SER A 313 4.00 -5.14 9.15
CA SER A 313 3.02 -5.02 10.25
C SER A 313 1.60 -4.90 9.72
N LEU A 314 1.38 -4.11 8.67
CA LEU A 314 0.06 -3.86 8.09
C LEU A 314 0.10 -3.86 6.56
N GLY A 315 -0.78 -4.66 5.96
CA GLY A 315 -1.02 -4.74 4.51
C GLY A 315 -1.77 -3.54 3.93
N TYR A 316 -2.85 -3.79 3.19
CA TYR A 316 -3.61 -2.73 2.52
C TYR A 316 -4.65 -2.10 3.43
N THR A 317 -4.96 -0.82 3.23
CA THR A 317 -6.17 -0.19 3.81
C THR A 317 -7.02 0.46 2.72
N SER A 318 -8.34 0.30 2.83
CA SER A 318 -9.33 0.93 1.95
C SER A 318 -10.22 1.82 2.81
N ARG A 319 -10.26 3.12 2.52
CA ARG A 319 -10.86 4.14 3.39
C ARG A 319 -11.64 5.14 2.57
N MET A 320 -12.50 5.90 3.24
CA MET A 320 -13.22 7.04 2.65
C MET A 320 -13.93 6.68 1.34
N GLY A 321 -14.59 5.51 1.31
CA GLY A 321 -15.32 5.03 0.12
C GLY A 321 -14.46 4.46 -1.00
N ALA A 322 -13.13 4.36 -0.83
CA ALA A 322 -12.23 3.75 -1.82
C ALA A 322 -12.71 2.35 -2.24
N GLN A 323 -12.42 1.99 -3.49
CA GLN A 323 -12.75 0.67 -4.04
C GLN A 323 -11.48 -0.03 -4.48
N MET A 324 -11.22 -1.21 -3.95
CA MET A 324 -10.07 -2.02 -4.33
C MET A 324 -10.48 -3.35 -4.94
N LEU A 325 -9.71 -3.81 -5.92
CA LEU A 325 -9.74 -5.17 -6.46
C LEU A 325 -8.38 -5.79 -6.16
N VAL A 326 -8.36 -6.83 -5.32
CA VAL A 326 -7.12 -7.46 -4.84
C VAL A 326 -7.11 -8.90 -5.31
N GLU A 327 -6.20 -9.26 -6.21
CA GLU A 327 -6.24 -10.54 -6.91
C GLU A 327 -4.88 -11.26 -6.92
N TYR A 328 -4.93 -12.59 -6.76
CA TYR A 328 -3.80 -13.51 -6.94
C TYR A 328 -2.50 -13.02 -6.31
N SER A 329 -2.58 -12.34 -5.18
CA SER A 329 -1.45 -11.78 -4.43
C SER A 329 -1.20 -12.63 -3.18
N LYS A 330 -0.01 -12.54 -2.61
CA LYS A 330 0.42 -13.43 -1.53
C LYS A 330 1.01 -12.65 -0.35
N TRP A 331 0.62 -13.02 0.86
CA TRP A 331 1.08 -12.46 2.13
C TRP A 331 1.83 -13.51 2.93
N VAL A 332 3.02 -13.18 3.41
CA VAL A 332 3.87 -14.07 4.24
C VAL A 332 4.39 -13.29 5.43
N ASN A 333 4.11 -13.73 6.66
CA ASN A 333 4.51 -12.99 7.87
C ASN A 333 4.02 -11.53 7.91
N VAL A 334 2.79 -11.29 7.44
CA VAL A 334 2.14 -9.97 7.58
C VAL A 334 1.19 -10.02 8.77
N ALA A 335 1.39 -9.13 9.75
CA ALA A 335 0.68 -9.22 11.03
C ALA A 335 -0.83 -8.96 10.87
N SER A 336 -1.19 -7.88 10.19
CA SER A 336 -2.57 -7.56 9.79
C SER A 336 -2.68 -7.41 8.28
N ILE A 337 -3.59 -8.17 7.65
CA ILE A 337 -3.79 -8.12 6.20
C ILE A 337 -4.38 -6.77 5.78
N ASP A 338 -5.37 -6.32 6.54
CA ASP A 338 -6.03 -5.04 6.39
C ASP A 338 -6.44 -4.46 7.75
N TYR A 339 -6.91 -3.21 7.72
CA TYR A 339 -7.34 -2.47 8.90
C TYR A 339 -8.39 -1.43 8.53
N GLU A 340 -9.38 -1.26 9.41
CA GLU A 340 -10.41 -0.23 9.27
C GLU A 340 -10.04 1.01 10.08
N GLU A 341 -9.98 2.15 9.40
CA GLU A 341 -9.59 3.45 9.96
C GLU A 341 -10.27 4.58 9.16
N SER A 342 -9.96 5.84 9.48
CA SER A 342 -10.56 7.06 8.91
C SER A 342 -12.04 7.29 9.27
N LYS A 343 -12.58 8.45 8.85
CA LYS A 343 -13.98 8.87 9.13
C LYS A 343 -15.04 7.98 8.46
N ALA A 344 -14.66 7.26 7.42
CA ALA A 344 -15.52 6.31 6.72
C ALA A 344 -14.69 5.15 6.17
N THR A 345 -15.29 3.97 6.15
CA THR A 345 -14.69 2.76 5.60
C THR A 345 -14.57 2.83 4.07
N GLY A 346 -13.68 2.02 3.51
CA GLY A 346 -13.64 1.70 2.08
C GLY A 346 -14.00 0.25 1.84
N TYR A 347 -13.82 -0.22 0.62
CA TYR A 347 -14.29 -1.53 0.20
C TYR A 347 -13.27 -2.28 -0.64
N VAL A 348 -13.33 -3.61 -0.59
CA VAL A 348 -12.38 -4.49 -1.26
C VAL A 348 -13.09 -5.70 -1.85
N VAL A 349 -12.87 -5.97 -3.14
CA VAL A 349 -13.20 -7.26 -3.78
C VAL A 349 -11.93 -8.09 -3.85
N THR A 350 -11.96 -9.33 -3.38
CA THR A 350 -10.79 -10.21 -3.35
C THR A 350 -10.98 -11.44 -4.25
N ARG A 351 -9.90 -11.91 -4.89
CA ARG A 351 -9.93 -13.12 -5.74
C ARG A 351 -8.61 -13.89 -5.69
N GLY A 352 -8.64 -15.17 -5.32
CA GLY A 352 -7.48 -16.07 -5.49
C GLY A 352 -6.22 -15.67 -4.71
N ASN A 353 -6.34 -14.83 -3.68
CA ASN A 353 -5.21 -14.43 -2.83
C ASN A 353 -4.82 -15.54 -1.85
N ASP A 354 -3.55 -15.53 -1.46
CA ASP A 354 -3.02 -16.35 -0.37
C ASP A 354 -2.63 -15.44 0.80
N TYR A 355 -3.48 -15.39 1.83
CA TYR A 355 -3.24 -14.58 3.03
C TYR A 355 -2.42 -15.31 4.11
N GLY A 356 -2.08 -16.58 3.87
CA GLY A 356 -1.56 -17.49 4.89
C GLY A 356 -2.64 -18.06 5.80
N THR A 357 -2.25 -19.10 6.55
CA THR A 357 -3.16 -19.86 7.41
C THR A 357 -3.79 -19.01 8.51
N GLY A 358 -5.12 -19.07 8.64
CA GLY A 358 -5.86 -18.42 9.74
C GLY A 358 -5.99 -16.90 9.60
N LYS A 359 -5.61 -16.32 8.46
CA LYS A 359 -5.79 -14.90 8.16
C LYS A 359 -7.01 -14.70 7.25
N THR A 360 -7.86 -13.74 7.57
CA THR A 360 -9.00 -13.35 6.75
C THR A 360 -9.07 -11.82 6.74
N PRO A 361 -9.16 -11.17 5.55
CA PRO A 361 -9.42 -9.75 5.46
C PRO A 361 -10.74 -9.36 6.13
N ILE A 362 -10.80 -8.19 6.76
CA ILE A 362 -11.98 -7.71 7.50
C ILE A 362 -12.77 -6.63 6.75
N LEU A 363 -12.17 -5.97 5.75
CA LEU A 363 -12.83 -4.86 5.06
C LEU A 363 -14.06 -5.33 4.26
N PRO A 364 -15.14 -4.53 4.21
CA PRO A 364 -16.38 -4.92 3.56
C PRO A 364 -16.21 -5.05 2.04
N VAL A 365 -17.03 -5.90 1.44
CA VAL A 365 -16.99 -6.17 0.00
C VAL A 365 -17.50 -4.97 -0.80
N GLY A 366 -16.74 -4.59 -1.83
CA GLY A 366 -17.05 -3.45 -2.71
C GLY A 366 -17.70 -3.82 -4.03
N THR A 367 -17.61 -2.91 -4.98
CA THR A 367 -18.24 -3.03 -6.31
C THR A 367 -17.22 -3.18 -7.45
N LEU A 368 -15.94 -2.93 -7.21
CA LEU A 368 -14.87 -3.04 -8.21
C LEU A 368 -14.55 -4.51 -8.51
N SER A 369 -15.37 -5.15 -9.35
CA SER A 369 -15.24 -6.56 -9.74
C SER A 369 -14.43 -6.80 -11.01
N SER A 370 -14.11 -5.72 -11.75
CA SER A 370 -13.32 -5.72 -12.97
C SER A 370 -12.63 -4.36 -13.19
N VAL A 371 -11.65 -4.33 -14.07
CA VAL A 371 -10.89 -3.12 -14.46
C VAL A 371 -10.98 -2.89 -15.97
N PRO A 372 -10.87 -1.64 -16.45
CA PRO A 372 -11.10 -1.29 -17.86
C PRO A 372 -9.87 -1.51 -18.78
N TYR A 373 -8.97 -2.44 -18.44
CA TYR A 373 -7.82 -2.81 -19.26
C TYR A 373 -7.61 -4.32 -19.23
N SER A 374 -6.93 -4.85 -20.25
CA SER A 374 -6.56 -6.26 -20.31
C SER A 374 -5.32 -6.55 -19.48
N TYR A 375 -5.28 -7.70 -18.80
CA TYR A 375 -4.14 -8.15 -18.02
C TYR A 375 -4.08 -9.68 -17.98
N SER A 376 -2.92 -10.20 -17.61
CA SER A 376 -2.71 -11.63 -17.34
C SER A 376 -2.26 -11.82 -15.90
N THR A 377 -2.73 -12.90 -15.28
CA THR A 377 -2.38 -13.24 -13.91
C THR A 377 -1.36 -14.38 -13.88
N LEU A 378 -0.46 -14.33 -12.91
CA LEU A 378 0.29 -15.48 -12.45
C LEU A 378 -0.59 -16.31 -11.53
N ALA A 379 -0.33 -17.62 -11.44
CA ALA A 379 -0.87 -18.40 -10.35
C ALA A 379 -0.28 -17.87 -9.03
N VAL A 380 -1.09 -17.84 -7.96
CA VAL A 380 -0.67 -17.28 -6.66
C VAL A 380 0.57 -17.98 -6.09
N GLY A 381 0.77 -19.27 -6.41
CA GLY A 381 1.97 -20.02 -6.03
C GLY A 381 3.27 -19.55 -6.70
N ASP A 382 3.19 -18.93 -7.88
CA ASP A 382 4.35 -18.48 -8.66
C ASP A 382 4.80 -17.05 -8.31
N VAL A 383 3.94 -16.29 -7.60
CA VAL A 383 4.13 -14.86 -7.31
C VAL A 383 5.45 -14.57 -6.60
N ASP A 384 5.80 -15.36 -5.58
CA ASP A 384 7.07 -15.21 -4.85
C ASP A 384 8.27 -15.40 -5.79
N SER A 385 8.31 -16.50 -6.54
CA SER A 385 9.41 -16.80 -7.46
C SER A 385 9.57 -15.72 -8.55
N TYR A 386 8.45 -15.23 -9.10
CA TYR A 386 8.47 -14.16 -10.10
C TYR A 386 8.99 -12.86 -9.50
N THR A 387 8.43 -12.43 -8.37
CA THR A 387 8.80 -11.14 -7.78
C THR A 387 10.22 -11.16 -7.20
N SER A 388 10.70 -12.29 -6.68
CA SER A 388 12.11 -12.52 -6.30
C SER A 388 13.07 -12.27 -7.47
N ALA A 389 12.70 -12.71 -8.66
CA ALA A 389 13.56 -12.64 -9.83
C ALA A 389 13.45 -11.32 -10.61
N ASN A 390 12.33 -10.61 -10.51
CA ASN A 390 11.99 -9.51 -11.39
C ASN A 390 11.69 -8.18 -10.68
N ALA A 391 11.33 -8.18 -9.40
CA ALA A 391 11.03 -6.92 -8.72
C ALA A 391 12.31 -6.18 -8.32
N GLY A 392 12.31 -4.85 -8.45
CA GLY A 392 13.46 -4.01 -8.10
C GLY A 392 14.27 -3.54 -9.30
N GLN A 393 15.39 -2.86 -9.01
CA GLN A 393 16.31 -2.38 -10.04
C GLN A 393 16.94 -3.55 -10.82
N ARG A 394 16.88 -3.47 -12.14
CA ARG A 394 17.60 -4.35 -13.07
C ARG A 394 19.04 -3.87 -13.24
N LEU A 395 19.98 -4.75 -12.91
CA LEU A 395 21.43 -4.50 -13.06
C LEU A 395 21.95 -4.75 -14.48
N SER A 396 21.07 -5.03 -15.43
CA SER A 396 21.40 -5.26 -16.86
C SER A 396 21.06 -4.06 -17.76
N CYS A 397 20.58 -2.97 -17.17
CA CYS A 397 20.15 -1.77 -17.87
C CYS A 397 21.25 -0.69 -17.97
#